data_AF-A0A5P6AAN0-F1
#
_entry.id   AF-A0A5P6AAN0-F1
#
_cell.length_a   1.000
_cell.length_b   1.000
_cell.length_c   1.000
_cell.angle_alpha   90.00
_cell.angle_beta   90.00
_cell.angle_gamma   90.00
#
_symmetry.space_group_name_H-M   'P 1'
#
loop_
_entity.id
_entity.type
_entity.pdbx_description
1 polymer ?
#
loop_
_entity_poly.entity_id
_entity_poly.type
_entity_poly.pdbx_seq_one_letter_code
_entity_poly.pdbx_strand_id
1 'polypeptide(L)' 'MLQAWPALRRAIESYPQDINVAIVATGGLSHQVHGERCGFNNPQWDAQFVDMLVNDPEKLAEMTLGEYATLGDGRV' A
#
# COMPACT_ATOMS: atom_id res chain seq x y z
N MET A 1 2.82 10.41 -1.13
CA MET A 1 1.49 9.81 -0.92
C MET A 1 0.67 10.47 0.19
N LEU A 2 1.29 10.85 1.33
CA LEU A 2 0.59 11.32 2.54
C LEU A 2 -0.45 12.45 2.35
N GLN A 3 -0.31 13.29 1.33
CA GLN A 3 -1.26 14.39 1.09
C GLN A 3 -2.49 13.99 0.26
N ALA A 4 -2.44 12.88 -0.47
CA ALA A 4 -3.51 12.49 -1.40
C ALA A 4 -4.75 11.97 -0.66
N TRP A 5 -4.59 11.16 0.39
CA TRP A 5 -5.71 10.60 1.14
C TRP A 5 -6.51 11.64 1.93
N PRO A 6 -5.88 12.58 2.68
CA PRO A 6 -6.62 13.65 3.34
C PRO A 6 -7.35 14.57 2.36
N ALA A 7 -6.76 14.83 1.18
CA ALA A 7 -7.41 15.61 0.14
C ALA A 7 -8.63 14.89 -0.45
N LEU A 8 -8.52 13.60 -0.74
CA LEU A 8 -9.64 12.78 -1.22
C LEU A 8 -10.77 12.73 -0.20
N ARG A 9 -10.45 12.54 1.08
CA ARG A 9 -11.43 12.57 2.16
C ARG A 9 -12.22 13.88 2.19
N ARG A 10 -11.52 15.03 2.16
CA ARG A 10 -12.17 16.35 2.11
C ARG A 10 -13.06 16.52 0.88
N ALA A 11 -12.63 16.00 -0.27
CA ALA A 11 -13.43 16.04 -1.49
C ALA A 11 -14.72 15.23 -1.35
N ILE A 12 -14.64 14.01 -0.78
CA ILE A 12 -15.81 13.17 -0.49
C ILE A 12 -16.74 13.86 0.52
N GLU A 13 -16.20 14.38 1.63
CA GLU A 13 -16.98 15.08 2.67
C GLU A 13 -17.62 16.38 2.17
N SER A 14 -17.09 17.00 1.11
CA SER A 14 -17.66 18.20 0.49
C SER A 14 -18.88 17.92 -0.40
N TYR A 15 -19.19 16.65 -0.67
CA TYR A 15 -20.35 16.28 -1.48
C TYR A 15 -21.65 16.54 -0.69
N PRO A 16 -22.64 17.27 -1.25
CA PRO A 16 -23.78 17.78 -0.49
C PRO A 16 -24.83 16.73 -0.12
N GLN A 17 -24.70 15.48 -0.60
CA GLN A 17 -25.67 14.42 -0.33
C GLN A 17 -25.19 13.52 0.81
N ASP A 18 -26.12 13.12 1.67
CA ASP A 18 -25.89 12.15 2.74
C ASP A 18 -25.95 10.73 2.17
N ILE A 19 -24.81 10.26 1.65
CA ILE A 19 -24.65 8.93 1.07
C ILE A 19 -23.44 8.21 1.65
N ASN A 20 -23.51 6.89 1.70
CA ASN A 20 -22.38 6.05 2.09
C ASN A 20 -21.38 5.94 0.93
N VAL A 21 -20.11 6.23 1.21
CA VAL A 21 -19.01 6.11 0.25
C VAL A 21 -17.98 5.12 0.79
N ALA A 22 -17.66 4.09 0.00
CA ALA A 22 -16.59 3.15 0.28
C ALA A 22 -15.37 3.45 -0.60
N ILE A 23 -14.17 3.37 -0.01
CA ILE A 23 -12.90 3.48 -0.74
C ILE A 23 -12.29 2.09 -0.79
N VAL A 24 -11.94 1.62 -1.99
CA VAL A 24 -11.31 0.33 -2.21
C VAL A 24 -9.96 0.54 -2.89
N ALA A 25 -8.89 0.14 -2.21
CA ALA A 25 -7.54 0.10 -2.76
C ALA A 25 -7.14 -1.36 -2.98
N THR A 26 -6.83 -1.72 -4.24
CA THR A 26 -6.57 -3.10 -4.65
C THR A 26 -5.15 -3.29 -5.18
N GLY A 27 -4.66 -4.53 -5.16
CA GLY A 27 -3.30 -4.90 -5.57
C GLY A 27 -2.45 -5.36 -4.39
N GLY A 28 -1.25 -5.87 -4.68
CA GLY A 28 -0.36 -6.47 -3.67
C GLY A 28 -0.62 -7.96 -3.40
N LEU A 29 0.02 -8.57 -2.40
CA LEU A 29 1.12 -8.00 -1.58
C LEU A 29 2.47 -8.32 -2.21
N SER A 30 3.32 -9.16 -1.62
CA SER A 30 4.58 -9.59 -2.24
C SER A 30 4.34 -10.44 -3.50
N HIS A 31 4.86 -10.01 -4.65
CA HIS A 31 4.84 -10.80 -5.88
C HIS A 31 5.83 -10.25 -6.92
N GLN A 32 6.67 -11.13 -7.48
CA GLN A 32 7.51 -10.82 -8.64
C GLN A 32 7.03 -11.62 -9.85
N VAL A 33 6.63 -10.95 -10.93
CA VAL A 33 6.05 -11.62 -12.12
C VAL A 33 7.00 -11.69 -13.32
N HIS A 34 8.25 -11.25 -13.17
CA HIS A 34 9.23 -11.22 -14.25
C HIS A 34 10.66 -11.45 -13.77
N GLY A 35 11.55 -11.78 -14.70
CA GLY A 35 12.98 -11.99 -14.45
C GLY A 35 13.30 -13.30 -13.71
N GLU A 36 14.56 -13.46 -13.32
CA GLU A 36 15.08 -14.69 -12.71
C GLU A 36 14.46 -15.03 -11.36
N ARG A 37 13.84 -14.04 -10.69
CA ARG A 37 13.13 -14.20 -9.41
C ARG A 37 11.61 -14.23 -9.54
N CYS A 38 11.08 -14.49 -10.74
CA CYS A 38 9.65 -14.68 -10.92
C CYS A 38 9.10 -15.77 -9.99
N GLY A 39 7.99 -15.50 -9.32
CA GLY A 39 7.40 -16.36 -8.28
C GLY A 39 7.89 -16.07 -6.86
N PHE A 40 8.65 -15.00 -6.64
CA PHE A 40 9.01 -14.56 -5.28
C PHE A 40 7.78 -14.12 -4.50
N ASN A 41 7.72 -14.54 -3.22
CA ASN A 41 6.78 -14.08 -2.21
C ASN A 41 7.51 -13.95 -0.86
N ASN A 42 6.99 -13.08 0.01
CA ASN A 42 7.48 -12.84 1.36
C ASN A 42 6.30 -12.66 2.34
N PRO A 43 5.67 -13.76 2.80
CA PRO A 43 4.51 -13.70 3.69
C PRO A 43 4.78 -13.01 5.04
N GLN A 44 6.03 -13.04 5.53
CA GLN A 44 6.42 -12.38 6.77
C GLN A 44 6.38 -10.86 6.60
N TRP A 45 6.92 -10.35 5.49
CA TRP A 45 6.78 -8.94 5.13
C TRP A 45 5.32 -8.57 4.89
N ASP A 46 4.54 -9.41 4.23
CA ASP A 46 3.12 -9.15 3.97
C ASP A 46 2.33 -8.95 5.27
N ALA A 47 2.55 -9.80 6.26
CA ALA A 47 1.92 -9.66 7.58
C ALA A 47 2.34 -8.36 8.28
N GLN A 48 3.62 -8.01 8.21
CA GLN A 48 4.13 -6.76 8.76
C GLN A 48 3.56 -5.53 8.04
N PHE A 49 3.48 -5.57 6.70
CA PHE A 49 2.93 -4.48 5.89
C PHE A 49 1.47 -4.21 6.27
N VAL A 50 0.65 -5.26 6.42
CA VAL A 50 -0.76 -5.11 6.82
C VAL A 50 -0.87 -4.51 8.23
N ASP A 51 -0.04 -4.95 9.17
CA ASP A 51 -0.03 -4.39 10.53
C ASP A 51 0.34 -2.89 10.52
N MET A 52 1.41 -2.53 9.81
CA MET A 52 1.84 -1.14 9.67
C MET A 52 0.82 -0.29 8.90
N LEU A 53 0.13 -0.84 7.91
CA LEU A 53 -0.90 -0.11 7.17
C LEU A 53 -2.04 0.37 8.07
N VAL A 54 -2.38 -0.41 9.11
CA VAL A 54 -3.40 -0.06 10.09
C VAL A 54 -2.84 0.85 11.19
N ASN A 55 -1.64 0.52 11.69
CA ASN A 55 -1.15 1.09 12.95
C ASN A 55 -0.08 2.19 12.77
N ASP A 56 0.64 2.20 11.65
CA ASP A 56 1.75 3.12 11.39
C ASP A 56 1.96 3.39 9.86
N PRO A 57 0.95 3.92 9.15
CA PRO A 57 1.01 4.09 7.70
C PRO A 57 1.99 5.17 7.24
N GLU A 58 2.46 6.03 8.15
CA GLU A 58 3.44 7.07 7.85
C GLU A 58 4.79 6.46 7.48
N LYS A 59 5.25 5.44 8.24
CA LYS A 59 6.48 4.70 7.90
C LYS A 59 6.43 4.09 6.50
N LEU A 60 5.29 3.51 6.14
CA LEU A 60 5.10 2.97 4.78
C LEU A 60 5.21 4.06 3.71
N ALA A 61 4.71 5.27 3.99
CA ALA A 61 4.78 6.37 3.05
C ALA A 61 6.18 6.99 2.90
N GLU A 62 7.09 6.73 3.84
CA GLU A 62 8.49 7.16 3.84
C GLU A 62 9.43 6.17 3.13
N MET A 63 9.01 4.92 2.98
CA MET A 63 9.79 3.89 2.28
C MET A 63 10.01 4.24 0.80
N THR A 64 11.22 3.95 0.34
CA THR A 64 11.61 4.03 -1.06
C THR A 64 11.04 2.86 -1.86
N LEU A 65 10.89 3.05 -3.17
CA LEU A 65 10.53 1.96 -4.08
C LEU A 65 11.55 0.80 -4.04
N GLY A 66 12.84 1.11 -3.78
CA GLY A 66 13.89 0.10 -3.66
C GLY A 66 13.66 -0.83 -2.47
N GLU A 67 13.30 -0.28 -1.31
CA GLU A 67 12.98 -1.06 -0.10
C GLU A 67 11.75 -1.94 -0.31
N TYR A 68 10.69 -1.41 -0.94
CA TYR A 68 9.53 -2.21 -1.33
C TYR A 68 9.91 -3.35 -2.28
N ALA A 69 10.75 -3.08 -3.28
CA ALA A 69 11.18 -4.12 -4.22
C ALA A 69 12.06 -5.18 -3.54
N THR A 70 12.89 -4.80 -2.56
CA THR A 70 13.68 -5.77 -1.79
C THR A 70 12.82 -6.67 -0.93
N LEU A 71 11.82 -6.10 -0.25
CA LEU A 71 10.98 -6.84 0.68
C LEU A 71 9.84 -7.61 -0.01
N GLY A 72 9.24 -7.05 -1.06
CA GLY A 72 8.05 -7.55 -1.74
C GLY A 72 8.29 -8.22 -3.10
N ASP A 73 9.35 -7.83 -3.81
CA ASP A 73 9.58 -8.23 -5.22
C ASP A 73 10.89 -9.04 -5.37
N GLY A 74 11.55 -9.34 -4.24
CA GLY A 74 12.73 -10.19 -4.18
C GLY A 74 14.00 -9.55 -4.75
N ARG A 75 14.06 -8.22 -4.90
CA ARG A 75 15.27 -7.52 -5.33
C ARG A 75 16.38 -7.67 -4.28
N VAL A 76 17.57 -8.07 -4.70
CA VAL A 76 18.79 -8.12 -3.86
C VAL A 76 19.72 -7.01 -4.30
#